data_AF-A0A8T4PQ90-F1
#
_entry.id   AF-A0A8T4PQ90-F1
#
_cell.length_a   1.000
_cell.length_b   1.000
_cell.length_c   1.000
_cell.angle_alpha   90.00
_cell.angle_beta   90.00
_cell.angle_gamma   90.00
#
_symmetry.space_group_name_H-M   'P 1'
#
loop_
_entity.id
_entity.type
_entity.pdbx_description
1 polymer ?
#
loop_
_entity_poly.entity_id
_entity_poly.type
_entity_poly.pdbx_seq_one_letter_code
_entity_poly.pdbx_strand_id
1 'polypeptide(L)'
;MNKKSQSISINTIIVAAIALAVLVVLFAIFTGRLGGFARGVQETDTCAQKCLSLNADVGKTLTEFDKNCNTGESLIGGTYKDGQYGCCCRSK
;
A
#
# COMPACT_ATOMS: atom_id res chain seq x y z
N MET A 1 -56.31 12.96 1.28
CA MET A 1 -54.94 12.49 0.96
C MET A 1 -54.39 13.30 -0.21
N ASN A 2 -53.58 14.33 0.07
CA ASN A 2 -52.95 15.14 -0.97
C ASN A 2 -51.55 14.58 -1.25
N LYS A 3 -51.41 13.78 -2.31
CA LYS A 3 -50.12 13.44 -2.88
C LYS A 3 -49.58 14.68 -3.59
N LYS A 4 -48.84 15.51 -2.88
CA LYS A 4 -47.99 16.52 -3.52
C LYS A 4 -46.88 15.74 -4.23
N SER A 5 -47.02 15.54 -5.52
CA SER A 5 -45.90 15.20 -6.39
C SER A 5 -44.85 16.28 -6.17
N GLN A 6 -43.82 15.97 -5.38
CA GLN A 6 -42.65 16.82 -5.27
C GLN A 6 -42.03 16.84 -6.67
N SER A 7 -42.34 17.87 -7.45
CA SER A 7 -41.54 18.18 -8.63
C SER A 7 -40.16 18.56 -8.11
N ILE A 8 -39.27 17.58 -8.10
CA ILE A 8 -37.85 17.86 -7.92
C ILE A 8 -37.49 18.84 -9.02
N SER A 9 -37.09 20.05 -8.61
CA SER A 9 -36.77 21.13 -9.55
C SER A 9 -35.64 20.66 -10.46
N ILE A 10 -35.72 21.00 -11.75
CA ILE A 10 -34.69 20.67 -12.74
C ILE A 10 -33.30 21.11 -12.27
N ASN A 11 -33.21 22.26 -11.57
CA ASN A 11 -31.95 22.71 -10.97
C ASN A 11 -31.38 21.72 -9.95
N THR A 12 -32.22 21.08 -9.14
CA THR A 12 -31.78 20.07 -8.18
C THR A 12 -31.19 18.85 -8.87
N ILE A 13 -31.79 18.42 -9.99
CA ILE A 13 -31.29 17.29 -10.79
C ILE A 13 -29.92 17.62 -11.39
N ILE A 14 -29.77 18.83 -11.95
CA ILE A 14 -28.52 19.30 -12.54
C ILE A 14 -27.41 19.34 -11.48
N VAL A 15 -27.68 19.93 -10.31
CA VAL A 15 -26.70 20.02 -9.22
C VAL A 15 -26.31 18.63 -8.71
N ALA A 16 -27.27 17.72 -8.55
CA ALA A 16 -27.00 16.34 -8.12
C ALA A 16 -26.10 15.60 -9.12
N ALA A 17 -26.34 15.77 -10.42
CA ALA A 17 -25.53 15.15 -11.47
C ALA A 17 -24.09 15.67 -11.47
N ILE A 18 -23.89 17.00 -11.34
CA ILE A 18 -22.55 17.61 -11.28
C ILE A 18 -21.79 17.14 -10.04
N ALA A 19 -22.45 17.13 -8.88
CA ALA A 19 -21.84 16.68 -7.63
C ALA A 19 -21.36 15.22 -7.72
N LEU A 20 -22.19 14.34 -8.31
CA LEU A 20 -21.84 12.95 -8.51
C LEU A 20 -20.67 12.80 -9.48
N ALA A 21 -20.67 13.53 -10.60
CA ALA A 21 -19.57 13.49 -11.58
C ALA A 21 -18.22 13.89 -10.95
N VAL A 22 -18.20 14.98 -10.16
CA VAL A 22 -16.99 15.43 -9.46
C VAL A 22 -16.51 14.37 -8.48
N LEU A 23 -17.42 13.74 -7.72
CA LEU A 23 -17.07 12.69 -6.77
C LEU A 23 -16.40 11.50 -7.47
N VAL A 24 -16.95 11.04 -8.59
CA VAL A 24 -16.37 9.94 -9.38
C VAL A 24 -14.96 10.30 -9.88
N VAL A 25 -14.76 11.52 -10.38
CA VAL A 25 -13.45 11.98 -10.87
C VAL A 25 -12.43 12.00 -9.72
N LEU A 26 -12.81 12.51 -8.55
CA LEU A 26 -11.93 12.51 -7.37
C LEU A 26 -11.55 11.08 -6.97
N PHE A 27 -12.53 10.17 -6.88
CA PHE A 27 -12.26 8.76 -6.58
C PHE A 27 -11.30 8.12 -7.59
N ALA A 28 -11.46 8.39 -8.88
CA ALA A 28 -10.58 7.86 -9.92
C ALA A 28 -9.13 8.35 -9.76
N ILE A 29 -8.95 9.65 -9.51
CA ILE A 29 -7.60 10.23 -9.29
C ILE A 29 -6.98 9.68 -8.02
N PHE A 30 -7.74 9.66 -6.91
CA PHE A 30 -7.23 9.15 -5.63
C PHE A 30 -6.88 7.66 -5.73
N THR A 31 -7.72 6.85 -6.36
CA THR A 31 -7.46 5.42 -6.57
C THR A 31 -6.25 5.19 -7.48
N GLY A 32 -6.12 5.96 -8.56
CA GLY A 32 -4.97 5.87 -9.47
C GLY A 32 -3.64 6.23 -8.78
N ARG A 33 -3.64 7.28 -7.95
CA ARG A 33 -2.45 7.66 -7.17
C ARG A 33 -2.11 6.64 -6.10
N LEU A 34 -3.10 6.16 -5.33
CA LEU A 34 -2.92 5.13 -4.30
C LEU A 34 -2.41 3.80 -4.88
N GLY A 35 -2.88 3.39 -6.06
CA GLY A 35 -2.39 2.20 -6.75
C GLY A 35 -0.90 2.29 -7.10
N GLY A 36 -0.42 3.48 -7.47
CA GLY A 36 1.00 3.75 -7.69
C GLY A 36 1.82 3.65 -6.40
N PHE A 37 1.32 4.21 -5.29
CA PHE A 37 1.97 4.11 -3.98
C PHE A 37 2.02 2.66 -3.45
N ALA A 38 0.92 1.91 -3.55
CA ALA A 38 0.88 0.52 -3.10
C ALA A 38 1.85 -0.38 -3.88
N ARG A 39 1.99 -0.15 -5.19
CA ARG A 39 2.98 -0.83 -6.03
C ARG A 39 4.41 -0.46 -5.67
N GLY A 40 4.68 0.83 -5.47
CA GLY A 40 5.98 1.31 -5.03
C GLY A 40 6.40 0.69 -3.69
N VAL A 41 5.51 0.66 -2.69
CA VAL A 41 5.79 0.04 -1.38
C VAL A 41 6.09 -1.45 -1.50
N GLN A 42 5.36 -2.19 -2.36
CA GLN A 42 5.68 -3.59 -2.63
C GLN A 42 7.03 -3.77 -3.34
N GLU A 43 7.47 -2.82 -4.16
CA GLU A 43 8.81 -2.81 -4.80
C GLU A 43 9.94 -2.54 -3.79
N THR A 44 9.66 -1.83 -2.71
CA THR A 44 10.61 -1.52 -1.63
C THR A 44 10.82 -2.69 -0.66
N ASP A 45 10.05 -3.77 -0.73
CA ASP A 45 10.19 -4.97 0.11
C ASP A 45 11.32 -5.89 -0.40
N THR A 46 12.51 -5.32 -0.63
CA THR A 46 13.74 -6.12 -0.73
C THR A 46 14.38 -6.23 0.64
N CYS A 47 15.15 -7.29 0.81
CA CYS A 47 15.85 -7.55 2.07
C CYS A 47 16.73 -6.38 2.50
N ALA A 48 17.43 -5.81 1.53
CA ALA A 48 18.36 -4.73 1.75
C ALA A 48 17.68 -3.44 2.23
N GLN A 49 16.54 -3.09 1.65
CA GLN A 49 15.85 -1.85 2.01
C GLN A 49 15.21 -1.89 3.40
N LYS A 50 14.77 -3.07 3.87
CA LYS A 50 14.30 -3.22 5.26
C LYS A 50 15.44 -3.13 6.28
N CYS A 51 16.62 -3.68 5.99
CA CYS A 51 17.75 -3.49 6.90
C CYS A 51 18.20 -2.02 6.93
N LEU A 52 18.23 -1.35 5.78
CA LEU A 52 18.57 0.07 5.68
C LEU A 52 17.60 0.98 6.45
N SER A 53 16.29 0.70 6.44
CA SER A 53 15.31 1.49 7.20
C SER A 53 15.44 1.33 8.71
N LEU A 54 16.06 0.24 9.17
CA LEU A 54 16.41 -0.02 10.56
C LEU A 54 17.81 0.44 10.92
N ASN A 55 18.51 1.13 10.00
CA ASN A 55 19.89 1.56 10.17
C ASN A 55 20.84 0.39 10.46
N ALA A 56 20.61 -0.74 9.79
CA ALA A 56 21.37 -1.98 9.91
C ALA A 56 21.92 -2.39 8.53
N ASP A 57 23.07 -3.06 8.52
CA ASP A 57 23.62 -3.66 7.31
C ASP A 57 22.90 -4.97 6.98
N VAL A 58 22.84 -5.29 5.68
CA VAL A 58 22.24 -6.53 5.20
C VAL A 58 23.18 -7.69 5.55
N GLY A 59 22.70 -8.61 6.37
CA GLY A 59 23.38 -9.85 6.71
C GLY A 59 23.03 -10.97 5.73
N LYS A 60 22.82 -12.17 6.26
CA LYS A 60 22.43 -13.34 5.46
C LYS A 60 20.99 -13.21 4.93
N THR A 61 20.82 -13.54 3.65
CA THR A 61 19.53 -13.69 2.98
C THR A 61 18.94 -15.07 3.27
N LEU A 62 17.72 -15.15 3.78
CA LEU A 62 17.13 -16.42 4.22
C LEU A 62 16.32 -17.09 3.11
N THR A 63 16.65 -18.34 2.85
CA THR A 63 15.89 -19.21 1.96
C THR A 63 14.90 -20.05 2.79
N GLU A 64 13.96 -20.70 2.13
CA GLU A 64 12.91 -21.54 2.76
C GLU A 64 13.46 -22.61 3.73
N PHE A 65 14.74 -22.97 3.56
CA PHE A 65 15.44 -24.01 4.30
C PHE A 65 16.33 -23.50 5.45
N ASP A 66 16.64 -22.20 5.49
CA ASP A 66 17.61 -21.65 6.43
C ASP A 66 17.01 -20.40 7.08
N LYS A 67 16.37 -20.58 8.24
CA LYS A 67 15.69 -19.53 9.01
C LYS A 67 16.57 -18.94 10.11
N ASN A 68 17.87 -19.26 10.12
CA ASN A 68 18.77 -18.89 11.19
C ASN A 68 19.63 -17.70 10.75
N CYS A 69 19.59 -16.63 11.54
CA CYS A 69 20.57 -15.55 11.45
C CYS A 69 21.82 -15.89 12.26
N ASN A 70 22.95 -15.28 11.91
CA ASN A 70 24.17 -15.41 12.69
C ASN A 70 24.01 -14.73 14.06
N THR A 71 24.85 -15.12 15.01
CA THR A 71 24.84 -14.54 16.35
C THR A 71 25.10 -13.03 16.27
N GLY A 72 24.13 -12.21 16.70
CA GLY A 72 24.19 -10.74 16.63
C GLY A 72 23.40 -10.11 15.48
N GLU A 73 22.69 -10.90 14.67
CA GLU A 73 21.78 -10.42 13.63
C GLU A 73 20.32 -10.52 14.08
N SER A 74 19.49 -9.56 13.65
CA SER A 74 18.05 -9.55 13.89
C SER A 74 17.30 -10.15 12.70
N LEU A 75 16.41 -11.11 12.97
CA LEU A 75 15.54 -11.73 11.98
C LEU A 75 14.31 -10.85 11.71
N ILE A 76 14.14 -10.43 10.46
CA ILE A 76 12.93 -9.77 9.96
C ILE A 76 12.18 -10.75 9.07
N GLY A 77 11.17 -11.40 9.64
CA GLY A 77 10.26 -12.27 8.89
C GLY A 77 9.44 -11.49 7.86
N GLY A 78 9.27 -12.08 6.67
CA GLY A 78 8.46 -11.51 5.59
C GLY A 78 8.76 -12.19 4.26
N THR A 79 7.80 -12.14 3.33
CA THR A 79 8.02 -12.56 1.95
C THR A 79 8.56 -11.38 1.16
N TYR A 80 9.81 -11.48 0.72
CA TYR A 80 10.49 -10.43 -0.04
C TYR A 80 10.41 -10.73 -1.53
N LYS A 81 10.49 -9.69 -2.36
CA LYS A 81 10.46 -9.85 -3.83
C LYS A 81 11.59 -10.71 -4.38
N ASP A 82 12.69 -10.82 -3.62
CA ASP A 82 13.86 -11.64 -3.95
C ASP A 82 13.63 -13.15 -3.72
N GLY A 83 12.40 -13.57 -3.39
CA GLY A 83 12.07 -14.97 -3.08
C GLY A 83 12.58 -15.43 -1.70
N GLN A 84 12.92 -14.47 -0.84
CA GLN A 84 13.41 -14.72 0.52
C GLN A 84 12.23 -14.70 1.50
N TYR A 85 12.31 -15.55 2.52
CA TYR A 85 11.27 -15.70 3.55
C TYR A 85 11.61 -14.99 4.86
N GLY A 86 12.75 -14.31 4.87
CA GLY A 86 13.26 -13.58 6.02
C GLY A 86 14.57 -12.87 5.67
N CYS A 87 14.89 -11.86 6.46
CA CYS A 87 16.13 -11.10 6.32
C CYS A 87 16.85 -11.00 7.64
N CYS A 88 18.15 -11.28 7.62
CA CYS A 88 19.00 -11.02 8.76
C CYS A 88 19.64 -9.65 8.60
N CYS A 89 19.39 -8.76 9.55
CA CYS A 89 20.01 -7.45 9.58
C CYS A 89 21.01 -7.37 10.74
N ARG A 90 22.19 -6.82 10.48
CA ARG A 90 23.23 -6.62 11.49
C ARG A 90 23.31 -5.14 11.86
N SER A 91 23.13 -4.79 13.14
CA SER A 91 23.38 -3.42 13.58
C SER A 91 24.83 -3.03 13.27
N LYS A 92 25.01 -1.81 12.76
CA LYS A 92 26.32 -1.18 12.63
C LYS A 92 26.98 -0.94 13.97
#